data_AF-A0A2D5TX20-F1
#
_entry.id   AF-A0A2D5TX20-F1
#
_cell.length_a   1.000
_cell.length_b   1.000
_cell.length_c   1.000
_cell.angle_alpha   90.00
_cell.angle_beta   90.00
_cell.angle_gamma   90.00
#
_symmetry.space_group_name_H-M   'P 1'
#
loop_
_entity.id
_entity.type
_entity.pdbx_description
1 polymer ?
#
loop_
_entity_poly.entity_id
_entity_poly.type
_entity_poly.pdbx_seq_one_letter_code
_entity_poly.pdbx_strand_id
1 'polypeptide(L)'
;MNSRENTSNFGNSMTSVGGGCSCGKHRFCCLGLPQTVFACHCRECQKMSGSAFLVWLEFRQEQVDLDLSRMKQYSRKGESGNRVNLYFCIDCGNSFYGTIEGRPGVFLTAGVFETTDWIKPMAHLWTDSAQHWLKSPDGGLNVF
;
A
#
# COMPACT_ATOMS: atom_id res chain seq x y z
N MET A 1 -0.88 -42.85 4.40
CA MET A 1 -1.61 -41.87 5.22
C MET A 1 -2.42 -40.99 4.27
N ASN A 2 -3.70 -41.35 4.13
CA ASN A 2 -4.76 -40.59 3.47
C ASN A 2 -4.84 -39.18 4.09
N SER A 3 -5.32 -38.12 3.45
CA SER A 3 -6.27 -37.98 2.34
C SER A 3 -6.13 -36.57 1.74
N ARG A 4 -6.23 -36.50 0.41
CA ARG A 4 -6.73 -35.30 -0.28
C ARG A 4 -8.22 -35.17 0.04
N GLU A 5 -8.67 -33.92 0.19
CA GLU A 5 -9.98 -33.33 -0.18
C GLU A 5 -10.33 -32.21 0.80
N ASN A 6 -10.34 -30.95 0.33
CA ASN A 6 -11.52 -30.25 -0.20
C ASN A 6 -12.37 -29.74 0.99
N THR A 7 -12.60 -28.44 1.17
CA THR A 7 -13.29 -27.60 0.20
C THR A 7 -13.03 -26.11 0.47
N SER A 8 -12.87 -25.39 -0.63
CA SER A 8 -13.18 -23.98 -0.79
C SER A 8 -14.51 -23.63 -0.09
N ASN A 9 -14.42 -22.90 1.02
CA ASN A 9 -15.54 -22.17 1.58
C ASN A 9 -15.24 -20.67 1.43
N PHE A 10 -15.24 -20.19 0.18
CA PHE A 10 -15.42 -18.76 -0.09
C PHE A 10 -16.90 -18.42 0.07
N GLY A 11 -17.38 -18.60 1.30
CA GLY A 11 -18.62 -18.03 1.78
C GLY A 11 -18.43 -16.53 1.92
N ASN A 12 -19.49 -15.79 1.62
CA ASN A 12 -19.57 -14.34 1.50
C ASN A 12 -19.35 -13.61 2.85
N SER A 13 -18.18 -13.78 3.46
CA SER A 13 -17.79 -13.18 4.74
C SER A 13 -16.89 -11.99 4.45
N MET A 14 -17.29 -10.81 4.93
CA MET A 14 -16.58 -9.56 4.74
C MET A 14 -15.13 -9.68 5.25
N THR A 15 -14.18 -9.87 4.33
CA THR A 15 -12.76 -10.02 4.67
C THR A 15 -12.22 -8.69 5.15
N SER A 16 -12.00 -8.55 6.46
CA SER A 16 -11.27 -7.41 7.02
C SER A 16 -9.78 -7.71 7.03
N VAL A 17 -8.96 -6.74 6.62
CA VAL A 17 -7.50 -6.81 6.72
C VAL A 17 -6.99 -5.70 7.62
N GLY A 18 -6.05 -6.03 8.50
CA GLY A 18 -5.54 -5.13 9.52
C GLY A 18 -4.05 -4.89 9.42
N GLY A 19 -3.61 -3.84 10.09
CA GLY A 19 -2.22 -3.45 10.11
C GLY A 19 -1.92 -2.39 11.14
N GLY A 20 -0.69 -1.91 11.11
CA GLY A 20 -0.28 -0.80 11.95
C GLY A 20 1.16 -0.39 11.76
N CYS A 21 1.57 0.62 12.54
CA CYS A 21 2.95 1.05 12.54
C CYS A 21 3.86 0.05 13.26
N SER A 22 5.17 0.16 13.03
CA SER A 22 6.18 -0.74 13.59
C SER A 22 6.22 -0.77 15.11
N CYS A 23 5.89 0.34 15.79
CA CYS A 23 5.84 0.38 17.26
C CYS A 23 4.50 -0.14 17.84
N GLY A 24 3.52 -0.47 17.00
CA GLY A 24 2.23 -1.03 17.39
C GLY A 24 1.24 -0.07 18.04
N LYS A 25 1.61 1.21 18.25
CA LYS A 25 0.74 2.23 18.85
C LYS A 25 -0.36 2.76 17.92
N HIS A 26 -0.22 2.54 16.61
CA HIS A 26 -1.26 2.82 15.62
C HIS A 26 -1.64 1.53 14.93
N ARG A 27 -2.95 1.29 14.89
CA ARG A 27 -3.58 0.19 14.18
C ARG A 27 -4.63 0.77 13.25
N PHE A 28 -4.94 0.02 12.21
CA PHE A 28 -6.05 0.29 11.33
C PHE A 28 -6.73 -1.02 10.93
N CYS A 29 -7.96 -0.89 10.47
CA CYS A 29 -8.71 -1.99 9.86
C CYS A 29 -9.25 -1.52 8.51
N CYS A 30 -9.18 -2.37 7.50
CA CYS A 30 -9.79 -2.14 6.20
C CYS A 30 -10.89 -3.17 5.96
N LEU A 31 -12.06 -2.71 5.52
CA LEU A 31 -13.18 -3.55 5.13
C LEU A 31 -13.08 -3.92 3.64
N GLY A 32 -12.92 -5.21 3.36
CA GLY A 32 -12.75 -5.73 2.00
C GLY A 32 -11.35 -5.52 1.44
N LEU A 33 -11.22 -5.78 0.14
CA LEU A 33 -9.96 -5.65 -0.60
C LEU A 33 -9.75 -4.22 -1.14
N PRO A 34 -8.49 -3.81 -1.40
CA PRO A 34 -8.20 -2.55 -2.06
C PRO A 34 -8.78 -2.51 -3.48
N GLN A 35 -9.04 -1.30 -3.98
CA GLN A 35 -9.40 -1.06 -5.38
C GLN A 35 -8.23 -1.39 -6.32
N THR A 36 -7.02 -1.02 -5.92
CA THR A 36 -5.80 -1.21 -6.74
C THR A 36 -4.61 -1.49 -5.84
N VAL A 37 -3.69 -2.35 -6.30
CA VAL A 37 -2.35 -2.52 -5.72
C VAL A 37 -1.32 -2.23 -6.80
N PHE A 38 -0.36 -1.33 -6.52
CA PHE A 38 0.67 -0.96 -7.49
C PHE A 38 2.04 -0.75 -6.85
N ALA A 39 3.10 -1.06 -7.60
CA ALA A 39 4.48 -0.77 -7.23
C ALA A 39 4.92 0.54 -7.91
N CYS A 40 5.22 1.57 -7.12
CA CYS A 40 5.67 2.86 -7.62
C CYS A 40 7.20 2.97 -7.55
N HIS A 41 7.82 3.25 -8.70
CA HIS A 41 9.27 3.33 -8.88
C HIS A 41 9.80 4.75 -8.85
N CYS A 42 8.95 5.77 -8.62
CA CYS A 42 9.43 7.15 -8.58
C CYS A 42 10.48 7.36 -7.47
N ARG A 43 11.37 8.33 -7.66
CA ARG A 43 12.46 8.62 -6.70
C ARG A 43 11.95 8.90 -5.29
N GLU A 44 10.77 9.49 -5.19
CA GLU A 44 10.15 9.80 -3.91
C GLU A 44 9.60 8.56 -3.18
N CYS A 45 9.15 7.53 -3.91
CA CYS A 45 8.78 6.23 -3.34
C CYS A 45 10.01 5.40 -2.97
N GLN A 46 11.10 5.51 -3.74
CA GLN A 46 12.40 4.92 -3.39
C GLN A 46 12.95 5.51 -2.09
N LYS A 47 12.96 6.85 -1.96
CA LYS A 47 13.39 7.53 -0.72
C LYS A 47 12.57 7.13 0.50
N MET A 48 11.25 7.01 0.34
CA MET A 48 10.35 6.68 1.44
C MET A 48 10.51 5.23 1.91
N SER A 49 10.66 4.29 0.99
CA SER A 49 10.82 2.87 1.30
C SER A 49 12.25 2.49 1.69
N GLY A 50 13.25 3.29 1.29
CA GLY A 50 14.65 2.89 1.30
C GLY A 50 14.97 1.74 0.32
N SER A 51 14.04 1.41 -0.59
CA SER A 51 14.12 0.26 -1.50
C SER A 51 13.96 0.69 -2.97
N ALA A 52 13.94 -0.28 -3.88
CA ALA A 52 13.80 -0.06 -5.32
C ALA A 52 12.44 0.53 -5.72
N PHE A 53 11.40 0.33 -4.91
CA PHE A 53 10.04 0.82 -5.11
C PHE A 53 9.25 0.78 -3.80
N LEU A 54 8.09 1.43 -3.78
CA LEU A 54 7.10 1.31 -2.71
C LEU A 54 5.80 0.73 -3.26
N VAL A 55 5.24 -0.27 -2.57
CA VAL A 55 3.94 -0.84 -2.92
C VAL A 55 2.83 -0.12 -2.17
N TRP A 56 1.87 0.41 -2.92
CA TRP A 56 0.70 1.12 -2.44
C TRP A 56 -0.57 0.32 -2.70
N LEU A 57 -1.50 0.37 -1.75
CA LEU A 57 -2.83 -0.18 -1.83
C LEU A 57 -3.82 0.97 -1.75
N GLU A 58 -4.65 1.14 -2.77
CA GLU A 58 -5.70 2.16 -2.83
C GLU A 58 -7.01 1.58 -2.27
N PHE A 59 -7.56 2.21 -1.24
CA PHE A 59 -8.87 1.90 -0.68
C PHE A 59 -9.80 3.08 -0.85
N ARG A 60 -11.11 2.82 -0.87
CA ARG A 60 -12.08 3.90 -0.66
C ARG A 60 -12.00 4.36 0.80
N GLN A 61 -12.25 5.64 1.05
CA GLN A 61 -12.06 6.22 2.37
C GLN A 61 -12.92 5.55 3.43
N GLU A 62 -14.16 5.21 3.09
CA GLU A 62 -15.12 4.52 3.95
C GLU A 62 -14.75 3.05 4.24
N GLN A 63 -13.78 2.48 3.52
CA GLN A 63 -13.27 1.15 3.82
C GLN A 63 -12.22 1.17 4.94
N VAL A 64 -11.63 2.32 5.27
CA VAL A 64 -10.48 2.39 6.18
C VAL A 64 -10.87 3.04 7.50
N ASP A 65 -10.81 2.24 8.56
CA ASP A 65 -10.87 2.71 9.94
C ASP A 65 -9.46 2.95 10.46
N LEU A 66 -9.08 4.22 10.61
CA LEU A 66 -7.76 4.67 11.04
C LEU A 66 -7.87 5.99 11.83
N ASP A 67 -7.23 6.02 13.00
CA ASP A 67 -7.08 7.25 13.78
C ASP A 67 -5.83 8.04 13.34
N LEU A 68 -6.07 9.25 12.81
CA LEU A 68 -5.02 10.18 12.38
C LEU A 68 -4.51 11.09 13.52
N SER A 69 -5.10 11.07 14.72
CA SER A 69 -4.78 12.00 15.82
C SER A 69 -3.32 11.97 16.27
N ARG A 70 -2.67 10.84 16.07
CA ARG A 70 -1.26 10.59 16.42
C ARG A 70 -0.38 10.36 15.19
N MET A 71 -0.84 10.84 14.05
CA MET A 71 -0.06 10.87 12.82
C MET A 71 0.35 12.31 12.52
N LYS A 72 1.59 12.50 12.07
CA LYS A 72 2.05 13.78 11.54
C LYS A 72 1.92 13.77 10.03
N GLN A 73 1.40 14.86 9.47
CA GLN A 73 1.26 15.04 8.04
C GLN A 73 2.51 15.72 7.46
N TYR A 74 2.94 15.24 6.30
CA TYR A 74 3.89 15.90 5.41
C TYR A 74 3.29 15.96 4.01
N SER A 75 3.29 17.14 3.39
CA SER A 75 2.71 17.36 2.07
C SER A 75 3.81 17.72 1.07
N ARG A 76 3.73 17.16 -0.13
CA ARG A 76 4.63 17.50 -1.24
C ARG A 76 3.90 17.48 -2.58
N LYS A 77 4.51 18.08 -3.60
CA LYS A 77 4.06 17.88 -4.99
C LYS A 77 4.55 16.51 -5.48
N GLY A 78 3.63 15.67 -5.95
CA GLY A 78 3.95 14.39 -6.58
C GLY A 78 4.45 14.57 -8.00
N GLU A 79 5.07 13.53 -8.56
CA GLU A 79 5.55 13.52 -9.95
C GLU A 79 4.39 13.55 -10.97
N SER A 80 3.18 13.16 -10.54
CA SER A 80 1.94 13.40 -11.30
C SER A 80 1.51 14.87 -11.35
N GLY A 81 2.18 15.76 -10.60
CA GLY A 81 1.81 17.17 -10.47
C GLY A 81 0.81 17.46 -9.33
N ASN A 82 0.08 16.45 -8.85
CA ASN A 82 -0.88 16.61 -7.76
C ASN A 82 -0.18 16.69 -6.39
N ARG A 83 -0.81 17.36 -5.42
CA ARG A 83 -0.33 17.33 -4.04
C ARG A 83 -0.57 15.96 -3.42
N VAL A 84 0.46 15.41 -2.80
CA VAL A 84 0.44 14.15 -2.05
C VAL A 84 0.61 14.49 -0.58
N ASN A 85 -0.36 14.09 0.25
CA ASN A 85 -0.26 14.17 1.70
C ASN A 85 0.13 12.79 2.22
N LEU A 86 1.12 12.75 3.10
CA LEU A 86 1.67 11.54 3.68
C LEU A 86 1.58 11.67 5.19
N TYR A 87 1.18 10.57 5.83
CA TYR A 87 0.98 10.52 7.26
C TYR A 87 1.92 9.46 7.83
N PHE A 88 2.60 9.83 8.91
CA PHE A 88 3.54 8.95 9.60
C PHE A 88 3.31 8.97 11.11
N CYS A 89 3.54 7.83 11.75
CA CYS A 89 3.43 7.69 13.20
C CYS A 89 4.41 8.65 13.89
N ILE A 90 3.92 9.45 14.84
CA ILE A 90 4.78 10.37 15.62
C ILE A 90 5.78 9.64 16.52
N ASP A 91 5.49 8.40 16.92
CA ASP A 91 6.33 7.62 17.83
C ASP A 91 7.46 6.85 17.12
N CYS A 92 7.27 6.40 15.87
CA CYS A 92 8.26 5.56 15.17
C CYS A 92 8.62 6.01 13.76
N GLY A 93 7.98 7.06 13.24
CA GLY A 93 8.28 7.60 11.90
C GLY A 93 7.78 6.77 10.72
N ASN A 94 7.21 5.58 10.96
CA ASN A 94 6.70 4.74 9.88
C ASN A 94 5.59 5.46 9.11
N SER A 95 5.78 5.66 7.79
CA SER A 95 4.79 6.27 6.91
C SER A 95 3.95 5.19 6.25
N PHE A 96 2.63 5.30 6.38
CA PHE A 96 1.77 4.22 5.91
C PHE A 96 0.38 4.63 5.46
N TYR A 97 0.03 5.91 5.52
CA TYR A 97 -1.23 6.43 5.01
C TYR A 97 -0.98 7.66 4.16
N GLY A 98 -1.67 7.79 3.03
CA GLY A 98 -1.54 8.93 2.14
C GLY A 98 -2.81 9.26 1.37
N THR A 99 -2.91 10.51 0.92
CA THR A 99 -3.99 11.00 0.05
C THR A 99 -3.39 11.81 -1.09
N ILE A 100 -4.10 11.84 -2.22
CA ILE A 100 -3.70 12.60 -3.41
C ILE A 100 -4.82 13.59 -3.72
N GLU A 101 -4.46 14.87 -3.84
CA GLU A 101 -5.41 15.93 -4.17
C GLU A 101 -6.11 15.65 -5.50
N GLY A 102 -7.44 15.81 -5.52
CA GLY A 102 -8.27 15.56 -6.70
C GLY A 102 -8.56 14.08 -6.99
N ARG A 103 -8.06 13.13 -6.18
CA ARG A 103 -8.32 11.70 -6.36
C ARG A 103 -9.14 11.14 -5.19
N PRO A 104 -10.32 10.55 -5.43
CA PRO A 104 -11.09 9.91 -4.37
C PRO A 104 -10.36 8.64 -3.92
N GLY A 105 -10.14 8.49 -2.61
CA GLY A 105 -9.50 7.32 -2.03
C GLY A 105 -8.28 7.64 -1.17
N VAL A 106 -7.79 6.59 -0.51
CA VAL A 106 -6.69 6.65 0.44
C VAL A 106 -5.70 5.53 0.14
N PHE A 107 -4.43 5.76 0.44
CA PHE A 107 -3.35 4.85 0.07
C PHE A 107 -2.65 4.34 1.32
N LEU A 108 -2.58 3.02 1.47
CA LEU A 108 -1.82 2.35 2.52
C LEU A 108 -0.59 1.66 1.92
N THR A 109 0.53 1.68 2.63
CA THR A 109 1.74 0.96 2.17
C THR A 109 1.63 -0.53 2.48
N ALA A 110 2.11 -1.41 1.61
CA ALA A 110 1.99 -2.85 1.82
C ALA A 110 2.66 -3.36 3.11
N GLY A 111 3.77 -2.74 3.50
CA GLY A 111 4.60 -3.18 4.63
C GLY A 111 3.97 -2.99 6.02
N VAL A 112 2.81 -2.34 6.13
CA VAL A 112 2.12 -2.17 7.42
C VAL A 112 0.99 -3.14 7.68
N PHE A 113 0.64 -3.98 6.71
CA PHE A 113 -0.34 -5.03 6.92
C PHE A 113 0.27 -6.19 7.69
N GLU A 114 -0.51 -6.82 8.57
CA GLU A 114 -0.06 -7.96 9.37
C GLU A 114 0.15 -9.23 8.52
N THR A 115 -0.66 -9.39 7.46
CA THR A 115 -0.52 -10.47 6.47
C THR A 115 -0.40 -9.86 5.09
N THR A 116 0.53 -10.37 4.28
CA THR A 116 0.87 -9.79 2.98
C THR A 116 0.79 -10.77 1.81
N ASP A 117 0.48 -12.05 2.05
CA ASP A 117 0.41 -13.11 1.01
C ASP A 117 -0.62 -12.83 -0.09
N TRP A 118 -1.62 -12.00 0.20
CA TRP A 118 -2.68 -11.59 -0.72
C TRP A 118 -2.31 -10.32 -1.52
N ILE A 119 -1.26 -9.61 -1.12
CA ILE A 119 -0.86 -8.34 -1.75
C ILE A 119 -0.03 -8.64 -3.00
N LYS A 120 -0.65 -8.44 -4.16
CA LYS A 120 0.00 -8.62 -5.47
C LYS A 120 -0.13 -7.34 -6.28
N PRO A 121 0.97 -6.59 -6.53
CA PRO A 121 0.94 -5.45 -7.43
C PRO A 121 0.44 -5.86 -8.81
N MET A 122 -0.55 -5.13 -9.32
CA MET A 122 -1.14 -5.33 -10.65
C MET A 122 -0.52 -4.39 -11.70
N ALA A 123 0.19 -3.36 -11.25
CA ALA A 123 0.77 -2.31 -12.07
C ALA A 123 2.11 -1.84 -11.50
N HIS A 124 3.01 -1.42 -12.39
CA HIS A 124 4.26 -0.76 -12.04
C HIS A 124 4.25 0.65 -12.61
N LEU A 125 4.39 1.65 -11.74
CA LEU A 125 4.26 3.06 -12.14
C LEU A 125 5.63 3.77 -12.08
N TRP A 126 5.84 4.78 -12.93
CA TRP A 126 7.10 5.53 -13.04
C TRP A 126 8.34 4.65 -13.26
N THR A 127 8.19 3.64 -14.12
CA THR A 127 9.20 2.61 -14.39
C THR A 127 10.48 3.15 -15.02
N ASP A 128 10.45 4.35 -15.61
CA ASP A 128 11.64 5.05 -16.10
C ASP A 128 12.64 5.34 -14.97
N SER A 129 12.15 5.45 -13.72
CA SER A 129 12.98 5.60 -12.52
C SER A 129 13.36 4.27 -11.87
N ALA A 130 12.87 3.13 -12.39
CA ALA A 130 13.13 1.82 -11.81
C ALA A 130 14.64 1.51 -11.77
N GLN A 131 15.05 0.78 -10.74
CA GLN A 131 16.43 0.36 -10.59
C GLN A 131 16.80 -0.60 -11.73
N HIS A 132 17.91 -0.33 -12.44
CA HIS A 132 18.29 -1.09 -13.63
C HIS A 132 18.51 -2.60 -13.39
N TRP A 133 18.82 -2.98 -12.16
CA TRP A 133 18.97 -4.39 -11.77
C TRP A 133 17.64 -5.10 -11.54
N LEU A 134 16.54 -4.36 -11.40
CA LEU A 134 15.21 -4.92 -11.16
C LEU A 134 14.62 -5.43 -12.49
N LYS A 135 14.39 -6.74 -12.57
CA LYS A 135 13.67 -7.36 -13.67
C LYS A 135 12.21 -7.56 -13.27
N SER A 136 11.29 -7.25 -14.17
CA SER A 136 9.88 -7.62 -13.98
C SER A 136 9.72 -9.14 -14.03
N PRO A 137 8.81 -9.74 -13.24
CA PRO A 137 8.48 -11.17 -13.33
C PRO A 137 8.15 -11.64 -14.75
N ASP A 138 7.55 -10.76 -15.57
CA ASP A 138 7.11 -11.06 -16.94
C ASP A 138 8.08 -10.55 -18.03
N GLY A 139 9.30 -10.15 -17.66
CA GLY A 139 10.31 -9.66 -18.60
C GLY A 139 10.15 -8.19 -19.02
N GLY A 140 9.09 -7.50 -18.59
CA GLY A 140 8.90 -6.05 -18.74
C GLY A 140 8.00 -5.47 -17.63
N LEU A 141 8.29 -4.27 -17.15
CA LEU A 141 7.44 -3.59 -16.16
C LEU A 141 6.21 -3.06 -16.89
N ASN A 142 5.02 -3.60 -16.62
CA ASN A 142 3.77 -3.09 -17.20
C ASN A 142 3.48 -1.69 -16.63
N VAL A 143 3.51 -0.69 -17.50
CA VAL A 143 3.31 0.73 -17.19
C VAL A 143 1.83 1.09 -17.35
N PHE A 144 1.27 1.79 -16.36
CA PHE A 144 -0.06 2.42 -16.43
C PHE A 144 0.02 3.88 -15.98
#